data_AF-A0A9P0G943-F1
#
_entry.id   AF-A0A9P0G943-F1
#
_cell.length_a   1.000
_cell.length_b   1.000
_cell.length_c   1.000
_cell.angle_alpha   90.00
_cell.angle_beta   90.00
_cell.angle_gamma   90.00
#
_symmetry.space_group_name_H-M   'P 1'
#
loop_
_entity.id
_entity.type
_entity.pdbx_description
1 polymer ?
#
loop_
_entity_poly.entity_id
_entity_poly.type
_entity_poly.pdbx_seq_one_letter_code
_entity_poly.pdbx_strand_id
1 'polypeptide(L)'
;MEMSAEKNVTLSKVIIIVKGLKSAIVKFKQVITNPGANALIIHYEKEISERFSTVETNNLMAKCFMLDPRFKSKVFSSDQTINMAKDWLETDVARMISVKRRHNDNTNTNDGNTADCENLMD
;
A
#
# COMPACT_ATOMS: atom_id res chain seq x y z
N MET A 1 14.70 15.60 11.12
CA MET A 1 15.54 14.68 10.31
C MET A 1 15.12 13.26 10.66
N GLU A 2 13.95 12.81 10.19
CA GLU A 2 13.41 11.49 10.55
C GLU A 2 13.71 10.41 9.49
N MET A 3 13.86 10.80 8.22
CA MET A 3 13.98 9.86 7.10
C MET A 3 15.30 9.06 7.09
N SER A 4 16.37 9.59 7.68
CA SER A 4 17.69 8.92 7.76
C SER A 4 17.88 8.12 9.05
N ALA A 5 17.00 8.29 10.04
CA ALA A 5 17.15 7.72 11.38
C ALA A 5 16.29 6.47 11.61
N GLU A 6 15.34 6.19 10.72
CA GLU A 6 14.51 5.00 10.81
C GLU A 6 15.15 3.79 10.15
N LYS A 7 15.15 2.66 10.85
CA LYS A 7 15.74 1.40 10.41
C LYS A 7 15.12 0.87 9.09
N ASN A 8 13.90 1.30 8.73
CA ASN A 8 13.23 0.98 7.47
C ASN A 8 12.26 2.11 7.05
N VAL A 9 12.47 2.73 5.88
CA VAL A 9 11.44 3.58 5.26
C VAL A 9 10.36 2.67 4.69
N THR A 10 9.19 2.61 5.35
CA THR A 10 8.07 1.79 4.87
C THR A 10 7.34 2.47 3.71
N LEU A 11 6.80 1.66 2.80
CA LEU A 11 6.04 2.17 1.65
C LEU A 11 4.91 3.11 2.08
N SER A 12 4.30 2.86 3.25
CA SER A 12 3.24 3.69 3.81
C SER A 12 3.65 5.16 4.05
N LYS A 13 4.93 5.46 4.28
CA LYS A 13 5.43 6.83 4.52
C LYS A 13 5.63 7.65 3.26
N VAL A 14 5.75 6.99 2.10
CA VAL A 14 6.04 7.64 0.82
C VAL A 14 5.02 8.73 0.49
N ILE A 15 3.74 8.51 0.75
CA ILE A 15 2.69 9.48 0.45
C ILE A 15 2.83 10.78 1.24
N ILE A 16 3.24 10.72 2.50
CA ILE A 16 3.48 11.93 3.30
C ILE A 16 4.70 12.68 2.78
N ILE A 17 5.77 11.98 2.42
CA ILE A 17 6.97 12.60 1.86
C ILE A 17 6.62 13.32 0.56
N VAL A 18 5.87 12.67 -0.34
CA VAL A 18 5.42 13.28 -1.60
C VAL A 18 4.55 14.51 -1.34
N LYS A 19 3.59 14.44 -0.41
CA LYS A 19 2.75 15.59 -0.05
C LYS A 19 3.57 16.73 0.56
N GLY A 20 4.53 16.42 1.42
CA GLY A 20 5.46 17.38 2.01
C GLY A 20 6.32 18.07 0.96
N LEU A 21 6.88 17.32 0.01
CA LEU A 21 7.66 17.87 -1.12
C LEU A 21 6.83 18.78 -2.01
N LYS A 22 5.61 18.36 -2.39
CA LYS A 22 4.68 19.21 -3.15
C LYS A 22 4.36 20.51 -2.41
N SER A 23 4.10 20.43 -1.10
CA SER A 23 3.86 21.62 -0.26
C SER A 23 5.08 22.54 -0.20
N ALA A 24 6.29 21.98 -0.08
CA ALA A 24 7.52 22.76 -0.07
C ALA A 24 7.76 23.48 -1.41
N ILE A 25 7.52 22.81 -2.54
CA ILE A 25 7.59 23.42 -3.87
C ILE A 25 6.66 24.62 -3.99
N VAL A 26 5.39 24.48 -3.57
CA VAL A 26 4.41 25.59 -3.61
C VAL A 26 4.91 26.79 -2.79
N LYS A 27 5.47 26.55 -1.60
CA LYS A 27 6.04 27.61 -0.77
C LYS A 27 7.25 28.27 -1.43
N PHE A 28 8.16 27.48 -2.02
CA PHE A 28 9.35 28.02 -2.67
C PHE A 28 9.02 28.87 -3.90
N LYS A 29 8.01 28.48 -4.69
CA LYS A 29 7.52 29.28 -5.82
C LYS A 29 7.06 30.68 -5.42
N GLN A 30 6.56 30.86 -4.21
CA GLN A 30 6.07 32.15 -3.72
C GLN A 30 7.20 33.09 -3.27
N VAL A 31 8.36 32.54 -2.90
CA VAL A 31 9.46 33.27 -2.26
C VAL A 31 10.62 33.50 -3.23
N ILE A 32 10.90 32.54 -4.12
CA ILE A 32 12.07 32.59 -4.98
C ILE A 32 11.78 33.43 -6.23
N THR A 33 12.51 34.53 -6.36
CA THR A 33 12.47 35.45 -7.50
C THR A 33 13.63 35.27 -8.48
N ASN A 34 14.67 34.52 -8.07
CA ASN A 34 15.82 34.25 -8.94
C ASN A 34 15.41 33.32 -10.12
N PRO A 35 15.67 33.70 -11.38
CA PRO A 35 15.24 32.93 -12.54
C PRO A 35 15.80 31.51 -12.62
N GLY A 36 17.07 31.31 -12.27
CA GLY A 36 17.71 29.99 -12.29
C GLY A 36 17.14 29.05 -11.22
N ALA A 37 16.92 29.56 -10.02
CA ALA A 37 16.25 28.81 -8.96
C ALA A 37 14.78 28.51 -9.29
N ASN A 38 14.09 29.43 -9.97
CA ASN A 38 12.72 29.18 -10.44
C ASN A 38 12.66 28.07 -11.50
N ALA A 39 13.60 28.06 -12.46
CA ALA A 39 13.72 26.99 -13.45
C ALA A 39 13.94 25.62 -12.79
N LEU A 40 14.76 25.56 -11.73
CA LEU A 40 14.98 24.34 -10.95
C LEU A 40 13.71 23.88 -10.24
N ILE A 41 12.94 24.79 -9.64
CA ILE A 41 11.67 24.46 -8.96
C ILE A 41 10.64 23.92 -9.94
N ILE A 42 10.52 24.54 -11.12
CA ILE A 42 9.61 24.07 -12.18
C ILE A 42 10.02 22.66 -12.64
N HIS A 43 11.31 22.41 -12.84
CA HIS A 43 11.81 21.08 -13.18
C HIS A 43 11.48 20.06 -12.07
N TYR A 44 11.74 20.41 -10.80
CA TYR A 44 11.44 19.53 -9.66
C TYR A 44 9.95 19.21 -9.52
N GLU A 45 9.08 20.20 -9.71
CA GLU A 45 7.63 20.00 -9.69
C GLU A 45 7.17 19.02 -10.77
N LYS A 46 7.71 19.18 -11.99
CA LYS A 46 7.44 18.27 -13.11
C LYS A 46 7.84 16.84 -12.75
N GLU A 47 9.09 16.63 -12.34
CA GLU A 47 9.61 15.30 -11.99
C GLU A 47 8.82 14.62 -10.86
N ILE A 48 8.47 15.37 -9.81
CA ILE A 48 7.66 14.83 -8.71
C ILE A 48 6.24 14.50 -9.18
N SER A 49 5.65 15.33 -10.04
CA SER A 49 4.31 15.10 -10.56
C SER A 49 4.27 13.89 -11.47
N GLU A 50 5.26 13.71 -12.34
CA GLU A 50 5.37 12.55 -13.23
C GLU A 50 5.61 11.27 -12.43
N ARG A 51 6.64 11.24 -11.57
CA ARG A 51 7.03 10.04 -10.82
C ARG A 51 5.98 9.59 -9.80
N PHE A 52 5.23 10.52 -9.20
CA PHE A 52 4.22 10.21 -8.18
C PHE A 52 2.78 10.52 -8.62
N SER A 53 2.54 10.59 -9.93
CA SER A 53 1.21 10.82 -10.52
C SER A 53 0.18 9.76 -10.09
N THR A 54 0.60 8.51 -10.00
CA THR A 54 -0.27 7.34 -9.76
C THR A 54 -0.11 6.75 -8.36
N VAL A 55 0.52 7.47 -7.42
CA VAL A 55 0.84 6.94 -6.09
C VAL A 55 -0.41 6.48 -5.33
N GLU A 56 -1.53 7.20 -5.45
CA GLU A 56 -2.82 6.87 -4.80
C GLU A 56 -3.64 5.85 -5.59
N THR A 57 -3.36 5.66 -6.88
CA THR A 57 -4.07 4.73 -7.76
C THR A 57 -3.29 3.42 -7.99
N ASN A 58 -2.06 3.34 -7.50
CA ASN A 58 -1.30 2.10 -7.48
C ASN A 58 -1.84 1.18 -6.38
N ASN A 59 -2.26 -0.03 -6.76
CA ASN A 59 -2.89 -1.00 -5.87
C ASN A 59 -2.09 -1.28 -4.59
N LEU A 60 -0.80 -1.58 -4.73
CA LEU A 60 0.07 -1.92 -3.61
C LEU A 60 0.26 -0.72 -2.68
N MET A 61 0.58 0.45 -3.24
CA MET A 61 0.81 1.66 -2.46
C MET A 61 -0.45 2.10 -1.71
N ALA A 62 -1.60 2.15 -2.40
CA ALA A 62 -2.88 2.51 -1.81
C ALA A 62 -3.26 1.59 -0.65
N LYS A 63 -3.06 0.27 -0.80
CA LYS A 63 -3.26 -0.68 0.30
C LYS A 63 -2.32 -0.41 1.46
N CYS A 64 -1.03 -0.17 1.21
CA CYS A 64 -0.06 0.15 2.25
C CYS A 64 -0.43 1.44 3.02
N PHE A 65 -0.93 2.47 2.33
CA PHE A 65 -1.40 3.70 2.98
C PHE A 65 -2.66 3.46 3.82
N MET A 66 -3.62 2.69 3.28
CA MET A 66 -4.88 2.41 3.95
C MET A 66 -4.70 1.56 5.22
N LEU A 67 -3.79 0.59 5.18
CA LEU A 67 -3.50 -0.31 6.30
C LEU A 67 -2.70 0.35 7.43
N ASP A 68 -1.97 1.43 7.15
CA ASP A 68 -1.25 2.17 8.19
C ASP A 68 -2.23 3.10 8.93
N PRO A 69 -2.52 2.87 10.23
CA PRO A 69 -3.51 3.66 10.97
C PRO A 69 -3.20 5.15 11.03
N ARG A 70 -1.93 5.53 10.92
CA ARG A 70 -1.49 6.94 10.91
C ARG A 70 -1.99 7.67 9.66
N PHE A 71 -2.14 6.94 8.57
CA PHE A 71 -2.41 7.50 7.25
C PHE A 71 -3.84 7.20 6.80
N LYS A 72 -4.28 5.94 6.86
CA LYS A 72 -5.65 5.48 6.55
C LYS A 72 -6.29 6.32 5.43
N SER A 73 -7.38 7.03 5.69
CA SER A 73 -8.06 7.91 4.73
C SER A 73 -7.47 9.32 4.64
N LYS A 74 -6.63 9.74 5.60
CA LYS A 74 -6.14 11.13 5.73
C LYS A 74 -5.18 11.55 4.62
N VAL A 75 -4.50 10.59 4.02
CA VAL A 75 -3.42 10.83 3.05
C VAL A 75 -3.88 10.75 1.61
N PHE A 76 -5.10 10.30 1.34
CA PHE A 76 -5.66 10.30 0.00
C PHE A 76 -6.15 11.69 -0.39
N SER A 77 -6.25 11.94 -1.69
CA SER A 77 -6.67 13.23 -2.24
C SER A 77 -8.16 13.26 -2.63
N SER A 78 -8.82 12.10 -2.68
CA SER A 78 -10.24 11.99 -2.98
C SER A 78 -10.91 10.79 -2.32
N ASP A 79 -12.20 10.89 -2.04
CA ASP A 79 -13.00 9.75 -1.54
C ASP A 79 -13.05 8.58 -2.54
N GLN A 80 -12.94 8.87 -3.84
CA GLN A 80 -12.87 7.85 -4.87
C GLN A 80 -11.66 6.93 -4.70
N THR A 81 -10.46 7.51 -4.45
CA THR A 81 -9.24 6.71 -4.24
C THR A 81 -9.27 5.93 -2.93
N ILE A 82 -9.90 6.49 -1.90
CA ILE A 82 -10.17 5.80 -0.62
C ILE A 82 -11.04 4.56 -0.84
N ASN A 83 -12.16 4.72 -1.53
CA ASN A 83 -13.11 3.63 -1.77
C ASN A 83 -12.48 2.53 -2.62
N MET A 84 -11.76 2.90 -3.67
CA MET A 84 -11.02 1.94 -4.49
C MET A 84 -10.00 1.13 -3.66
N ALA A 85 -9.26 1.79 -2.76
CA ALA A 85 -8.32 1.10 -1.87
C ALA A 85 -9.02 0.13 -0.89
N LYS A 86 -10.20 0.51 -0.37
CA LYS A 86 -11.03 -0.36 0.46
C LYS A 86 -11.52 -1.57 -0.32
N ASP A 87 -12.09 -1.37 -1.50
CA ASP A 87 -12.62 -2.45 -2.35
C ASP A 87 -11.53 -3.48 -2.64
N TRP A 88 -10.30 -3.02 -2.93
CA TRP A 88 -9.18 -3.92 -3.15
C TRP A 88 -8.76 -4.70 -1.90
N LEU A 89 -8.83 -4.09 -0.71
CA LEU A 89 -8.55 -4.79 0.55
C LEU A 89 -9.65 -5.80 0.88
N GLU A 90 -10.91 -5.42 0.71
CA GLU A 90 -12.06 -6.31 0.93
C GLU A 90 -11.99 -7.52 0.01
N THR A 91 -11.65 -7.31 -1.27
CA THR A 91 -11.45 -8.38 -2.25
C THR A 91 -10.31 -9.32 -1.83
N ASP A 92 -9.20 -8.78 -1.33
CA ASP A 92 -8.07 -9.59 -0.86
C ASP A 92 -8.45 -10.43 0.36
N VAL A 93 -9.15 -9.84 1.33
CA VAL A 93 -9.61 -10.53 2.53
C VAL A 93 -10.62 -11.62 2.18
N ALA A 94 -11.60 -11.34 1.33
CA ALA A 94 -12.59 -12.33 0.87
C ALA A 94 -11.91 -13.52 0.18
N ARG A 95 -10.88 -13.26 -0.63
CA ARG A 95 -10.08 -14.29 -1.29
C ARG A 95 -9.33 -15.15 -0.27
N MET A 96 -8.64 -14.53 0.70
CA MET A 96 -7.91 -15.24 1.75
C MET A 96 -8.82 -16.13 2.60
N ILE A 97 -10.00 -15.64 2.98
CA ILE A 97 -11.01 -16.42 3.72
C ILE A 97 -11.43 -17.65 2.91
N SER A 98 -11.70 -17.47 1.62
CA SER A 98 -12.14 -18.55 0.73
C SER A 98 -11.06 -19.61 0.54
N VAL A 99 -9.80 -19.21 0.39
CA VAL A 99 -8.66 -20.14 0.29
C VAL A 99 -8.47 -20.91 1.59
N LYS A 100 -8.56 -20.23 2.75
CA LYS A 100 -8.42 -20.87 4.06
C LYS A 100 -9.51 -21.92 4.31
N ARG A 101 -10.76 -21.65 3.90
CA ARG A 101 -11.86 -22.62 3.98
C ARG A 101 -11.58 -23.89 3.17
N ARG A 102 -11.15 -23.75 1.91
CA ARG A 102 -10.81 -24.91 1.06
C ARG A 102 -9.67 -25.75 1.64
N HIS A 103 -8.68 -25.13 2.26
CA HIS A 103 -7.58 -25.86 2.89
C HIS A 103 -8.06 -26.68 4.10
N ASN A 104 -8.95 -26.12 4.91
CA ASN A 104 -9.53 -26.81 6.07
C ASN A 104 -10.40 -28.02 5.69
N ASP A 105 -11.14 -27.95 4.58
CA ASP A 105 -11.94 -29.06 4.09
C ASP A 105 -11.07 -30.23 3.58
N ASN A 106 -9.91 -29.92 2.99
CA ASN A 106 -8.94 -30.92 2.53
C ASN A 106 -8.13 -31.57 3.65
N THR A 107 -7.89 -30.88 4.77
CA THR A 107 -7.19 -31.47 5.93
C THR A 107 -8.08 -32.43 6.71
N ASN A 108 -9.38 -32.15 6.80
CA ASN A 108 -10.34 -33.00 7.53
C ASN A 108 -10.69 -34.31 6.79
N THR A 109 -10.36 -34.44 5.51
CA THR A 109 -10.62 -35.66 4.71
C THR A 109 -9.49 -36.69 4.79
N ASN A 110 -8.30 -36.33 5.29
CA ASN A 110 -7.14 -37.23 5.33
C ASN A 110 -6.93 -37.98 6.66
N ASP A 111 -7.62 -37.62 7.74
CA ASP A 111 -7.49 -38.28 9.06
C ASP A 111 -8.45 -39.48 9.25
N GLY A 112 -9.22 -39.86 8.22
CA GLY A 112 -10.23 -40.92 8.29
C GLY A 112 -9.84 -42.29 7.72
N ASN A 113 -8.66 -42.46 7.10
CA ASN A 113 -8.28 -43.68 6.37
C ASN A 113 -7.04 -44.39 6.95
N THR A 114 -7.03 -44.66 8.25
CA THR A 114 -6.12 -45.67 8.82
C THR A 114 -6.81 -46.44 9.94
N ALA A 115 -7.76 -47.29 9.55
CA ALA A 115 -8.21 -48.41 10.37
C ALA A 115 -8.47 -49.60 9.45
N ASP A 116 -8.01 -50.77 9.90
CA ASP A 116 -8.37 -52.12 9.48
C ASP A 116 -7.61 -52.73 8.29
N CYS A 117 -6.35 -53.10 8.57
CA CYS A 117 -5.68 -54.26 7.95
C CYS A 117 -5.08 -55.18 9.04
N GLU A 118 -5.91 -55.70 9.95
CA GLU A 118 -5.58 -56.88 10.76
C GLU A 118 -6.78 -57.83 10.77
N ASN A 119 -6.78 -58.77 9.82
CA ASN A 119 -7.20 -60.17 10.01
C ASN A 119 -7.45 -60.80 8.64
N LEU A 120 -6.54 -61.69 8.21
CA LEU A 120 -6.89 -62.94 7.53
C LEU A 120 -5.62 -63.78 7.42
N MET A 121 -5.47 -64.75 8.33
CA MET A 121 -4.78 -66.03 8.10
C MET A 121 -5.10 -66.93 9.31
N ASP A 122 -6.27 -67.57 9.24
CA ASP A 122 -6.44 -68.96 9.71
C ASP A 122 -6.34 -69.87 8.49
#